data_AF-A0A2R5L0Z8-F1
#
_entry.id   AF-A0A2R5L0Z8-F1
#
_cell.length_a   1.000
_cell.length_b   1.000
_cell.length_c   1.000
_cell.angle_alpha   90.00
_cell.angle_beta   90.00
_cell.angle_gamma   90.00
#
_symmetry.space_group_name_H-M   'P 1'
#
loop_
_entity.id
_entity.type
_entity.pdbx_description
1 polymer ?
#
loop_
_entity_poly.entity_id
_entity_poly.type
_entity_poly.pdbx_seq_one_letter_code
_entity_poly.pdbx_strand_id
1 'polypeptide(L)'
;DDGTLRACLRMFLDLDLIERFHIDYLTLCRWLHSVRRNYRDVTYHNWRHAFNVAQMMFVIINKTGWWKILGEMECLALIIACLCHDLDHRGTNNSFQIKASSPLAQLYSTSTMEHHHFDQSLMILNSTGNKILSQCTPEEFSRIVAVLEEAILATDLALYFKKRGNFFRLVASNKFEWQLEEYRSQLRSMMMTA
;
A
#
# COMPACT_ATOMS: atom_id res chain seq x y z
N ASP A 1 -9.39 17.05 -7.74
CA ASP A 1 -10.77 16.85 -7.30
C ASP A 1 -10.77 16.55 -5.80
N ASP A 2 -11.60 17.26 -5.03
CA ASP A 2 -11.71 17.05 -3.58
C ASP A 2 -12.62 15.87 -3.24
N GLY A 3 -13.41 15.40 -4.20
CA GLY A 3 -14.24 14.20 -4.06
C GLY A 3 -13.43 12.96 -3.67
N THR A 4 -12.27 12.75 -4.31
CA THR A 4 -11.40 11.60 -3.99
C THR A 4 -10.84 11.65 -2.58
N LEU A 5 -10.48 12.84 -2.07
CA LEU A 5 -9.94 12.97 -0.72
C LEU A 5 -11.01 12.69 0.33
N ARG A 6 -12.23 13.19 0.13
CA ARG A 6 -13.38 12.88 0.99
C ARG A 6 -13.72 11.38 0.98
N ALA A 7 -13.63 10.75 -0.19
CA ALA A 7 -13.81 9.30 -0.30
C ALA A 7 -12.72 8.53 0.45
N CYS A 8 -11.44 8.93 0.37
CA CYS A 8 -10.37 8.35 1.20
C CYS A 8 -10.68 8.50 2.70
N LEU A 9 -11.06 9.70 3.17
CA LEU A 9 -11.46 9.92 4.56
C LEU A 9 -12.59 8.96 4.98
N ARG A 10 -13.57 8.75 4.09
CA ARG A 10 -14.66 7.80 4.34
C ARG A 10 -14.16 6.35 4.44
N MET A 11 -13.18 5.94 3.64
CA MET A 11 -12.59 4.60 3.75
C MET A 11 -11.96 4.37 5.13
N PHE A 12 -11.22 5.35 5.66
CA PHE A 12 -10.63 5.26 7.00
C PHE A 12 -11.68 5.23 8.11
N LEU A 13 -12.77 6.00 7.96
CA LEU A 13 -13.89 6.02 8.92
C LEU A 13 -14.67 4.69 8.91
N ASP A 14 -15.05 4.19 7.73
CA ASP A 14 -15.87 2.98 7.61
C ASP A 14 -15.11 1.69 7.97
N LEU A 15 -13.78 1.70 7.86
CA LEU A 15 -12.92 0.63 8.36
C LEU A 15 -12.54 0.82 9.85
N ASP A 16 -13.08 1.83 10.53
CA ASP A 16 -12.85 2.09 11.95
C ASP A 16 -11.37 2.36 12.31
N LEU A 17 -10.55 2.74 11.31
CA LEU A 17 -9.10 2.90 11.45
C LEU A 17 -8.74 4.15 12.24
N ILE A 18 -9.57 5.19 12.17
CA ILE A 18 -9.34 6.45 12.90
C ILE A 18 -9.46 6.22 14.40
N GLU A 19 -10.51 5.52 14.83
CA GLU A 19 -10.76 5.26 16.24
C GLU A 19 -9.73 4.28 16.81
N ARG A 20 -9.50 3.14 16.13
CA ARG A 20 -8.58 2.07 16.55
C ARG A 20 -7.14 2.53 16.74
N PHE A 21 -6.65 3.36 15.82
CA PHE A 21 -5.26 3.84 15.84
C PHE A 21 -5.13 5.27 16.35
N HIS A 22 -6.20 5.84 16.91
CA HIS A 22 -6.25 7.19 17.45
C HIS A 22 -5.67 8.25 16.48
N ILE A 23 -6.05 8.14 15.20
CA ILE A 23 -5.53 9.01 14.15
C ILE A 23 -6.17 10.39 14.28
N ASP A 24 -5.38 11.43 14.55
CA ASP A 24 -5.88 12.81 14.54
C ASP A 24 -6.44 13.17 13.14
N TYR A 25 -7.70 13.63 13.12
CA TYR A 25 -8.43 13.92 11.89
C TYR A 25 -7.71 14.94 11.00
N LEU A 26 -7.14 16.00 11.59
CA LEU A 26 -6.42 17.03 10.82
C LEU A 26 -5.10 16.50 10.28
N THR A 27 -4.42 15.62 11.01
CA THR A 27 -3.21 14.93 10.57
C THR A 27 -3.51 13.98 9.41
N LEU A 28 -4.63 13.24 9.45
CA LEU A 28 -5.08 12.42 8.33
C LEU A 28 -5.38 13.27 7.08
N CYS A 29 -6.10 14.39 7.24
CA CYS A 29 -6.37 15.31 6.15
C CYS A 29 -5.08 15.84 5.51
N ARG A 30 -4.12 16.28 6.33
CA ARG A 30 -2.81 16.75 5.86
C ARG A 30 -2.04 15.63 5.15
N TRP A 31 -2.01 14.43 5.72
CA TRP A 31 -1.35 13.27 5.13
C TRP A 31 -1.93 12.92 3.76
N LEU A 32 -3.27 12.86 3.62
CA LEU A 32 -3.93 12.60 2.33
C LEU A 32 -3.59 13.67 1.27
N HIS A 33 -3.54 14.95 1.68
CA HIS A 33 -3.10 16.03 0.80
C HIS A 33 -1.63 15.88 0.38
N SER A 34 -0.74 15.51 1.31
CA SER A 34 0.67 15.27 1.04
C SER A 34 0.86 14.11 0.07
N VAL A 35 0.18 12.98 0.29
CA VAL A 35 0.21 11.82 -0.63
C VAL A 35 -0.23 12.24 -2.02
N ARG A 36 -1.42 12.86 -2.16
CA ARG A 36 -1.92 13.33 -3.46
C ARG A 36 -0.95 14.27 -4.18
N ARG A 37 -0.30 15.19 -3.46
CA ARG A 37 0.64 16.15 -4.04
C ARG A 37 1.96 15.54 -4.49
N ASN A 38 2.32 14.37 -3.98
CA ASN A 38 3.54 13.66 -4.35
C ASN A 38 3.33 12.66 -5.50
N TYR A 39 2.12 12.58 -6.07
CA TYR A 39 1.91 11.98 -7.38
C TYR A 39 2.22 12.97 -8.50
N ARG A 40 2.93 12.50 -9.54
CA ARG A 40 3.23 13.30 -10.73
C ARG A 40 2.06 13.33 -11.70
N ASP A 41 2.05 14.35 -12.55
CA ASP A 41 1.13 14.44 -13.67
C ASP A 41 1.62 13.53 -14.82
N VAL A 42 1.20 12.27 -14.76
CA VAL A 42 1.47 11.23 -15.78
C VAL A 42 0.14 10.62 -16.22
N THR A 43 0.09 10.04 -17.43
CA THR A 43 -1.17 9.58 -18.03
C THR A 43 -1.96 8.58 -17.18
N TYR A 44 -1.27 7.67 -16.48
CA TYR A 44 -1.92 6.58 -15.74
C TYR A 44 -1.54 6.51 -14.26
N HIS A 45 -0.26 6.26 -13.92
CA HIS A 45 0.25 6.09 -12.54
C HIS A 45 0.30 7.42 -11.76
N ASN A 46 -0.86 8.07 -11.64
CA ASN A 46 -1.08 9.33 -10.95
C ASN A 46 -2.02 9.11 -9.75
N TRP A 47 -2.37 10.19 -9.04
CA TRP A 47 -3.25 10.12 -7.85
C TRP A 47 -4.58 9.40 -8.12
N ARG A 48 -5.17 9.55 -9.32
CA ARG A 48 -6.46 8.93 -9.62
C ARG A 48 -6.35 7.41 -9.67
N HIS A 49 -5.25 6.88 -10.19
CA HIS A 49 -4.95 5.45 -10.17
C HIS A 49 -4.80 4.94 -8.74
N ALA A 50 -3.95 5.57 -7.91
CA ALA A 50 -3.77 5.19 -6.51
C ALA A 50 -5.09 5.23 -5.71
N PHE A 51 -5.92 6.25 -5.94
CA PHE A 51 -7.26 6.33 -5.37
C PHE A 51 -8.14 5.14 -5.77
N ASN A 52 -8.15 4.77 -7.05
CA ASN A 52 -8.97 3.65 -7.54
C ASN A 52 -8.50 2.31 -6.94
N VAL A 53 -7.19 2.10 -6.82
CA VAL A 53 -6.61 0.91 -6.17
C VAL A 53 -7.02 0.86 -4.69
N ALA A 54 -6.93 1.97 -3.96
CA ALA A 54 -7.37 2.04 -2.56
C ALA A 54 -8.89 1.81 -2.43
N GLN A 55 -9.68 2.32 -3.37
CA GLN A 55 -11.12 2.08 -3.42
C GLN A 55 -11.45 0.61 -3.66
N MET A 56 -10.73 -0.07 -4.55
CA MET A 56 -10.89 -1.50 -4.78
C MET A 56 -10.52 -2.31 -3.53
N MET A 57 -9.39 -2.00 -2.90
CA MET A 57 -8.97 -2.63 -1.64
C MET A 57 -10.01 -2.46 -0.54
N PHE A 58 -10.56 -1.25 -0.38
CA PHE A 58 -11.65 -0.98 0.56
C PHE A 58 -12.89 -1.86 0.30
N VAL A 59 -13.26 -2.06 -0.98
CA VAL A 59 -14.36 -2.95 -1.34
C VAL A 59 -14.02 -4.41 -1.06
N ILE A 60 -12.83 -4.86 -1.41
CA ILE A 60 -12.38 -6.23 -1.16
C ILE A 60 -12.46 -6.53 0.34
N ILE A 61 -11.83 -5.70 1.19
CA ILE A 61 -11.81 -5.89 2.65
C ILE A 61 -13.23 -5.99 3.22
N ASN A 62 -14.12 -5.07 2.80
CA ASN A 62 -15.49 -5.02 3.33
C ASN A 62 -16.40 -6.13 2.83
N LYS A 63 -16.38 -6.43 1.53
CA LYS A 63 -17.34 -7.35 0.91
C LYS A 63 -17.02 -8.81 1.17
N THR A 64 -15.76 -9.16 1.37
CA THR A 64 -15.35 -10.53 1.69
C THR A 64 -15.28 -10.79 3.19
N GLY A 65 -15.20 -9.74 4.01
CA GLY A 65 -14.92 -9.87 5.44
C GLY A 65 -13.45 -10.22 5.75
N TRP A 66 -12.52 -9.99 4.82
CA TRP A 66 -11.08 -10.29 5.00
C TRP A 66 -10.46 -9.60 6.22
N TRP A 67 -11.05 -8.51 6.70
CA TRP A 67 -10.62 -7.85 7.94
C TRP A 67 -10.57 -8.80 9.15
N LYS A 68 -11.39 -9.86 9.19
CA LYS A 68 -11.39 -10.88 10.26
C LYS A 68 -10.14 -11.76 10.27
N ILE A 69 -9.46 -11.86 9.14
CA ILE A 69 -8.28 -12.70 8.91
C ILE A 69 -7.01 -11.86 8.98
N LEU A 70 -7.03 -10.69 8.33
CA LEU A 70 -5.90 -9.77 8.26
C LEU A 70 -5.71 -9.02 9.58
N GLY A 71 -6.81 -8.67 10.25
CA GLY A 71 -6.77 -7.80 11.42
C GLY A 71 -6.57 -6.33 11.05
N GLU A 72 -6.68 -5.46 12.06
CA GLU A 72 -6.70 -4.00 11.91
C GLU A 72 -5.38 -3.42 11.41
N MET A 73 -4.23 -3.89 11.91
CA MET A 73 -2.90 -3.41 11.48
C MET A 73 -2.65 -3.67 10.00
N GLU A 74 -3.01 -4.86 9.52
CA GLU A 74 -2.83 -5.23 8.11
C GLU A 74 -3.81 -4.46 7.22
N CYS A 75 -5.05 -4.26 7.66
CA CYS A 75 -6.02 -3.43 6.92
C CYS A 75 -5.55 -1.97 6.80
N LEU A 76 -5.03 -1.38 7.89
CA LEU A 76 -4.44 -0.04 7.87
C LEU A 76 -3.25 0.02 6.89
N ALA A 77 -2.32 -0.92 7.01
CA ALA A 77 -1.15 -0.98 6.15
C ALA A 77 -1.53 -1.14 4.66
N LEU A 78 -2.52 -1.97 4.33
CA LEU A 78 -3.00 -2.16 2.95
C LEU A 78 -3.64 -0.91 2.35
N ILE A 79 -4.46 -0.19 3.12
CA ILE A 79 -5.06 1.08 2.65
C ILE A 79 -3.98 2.14 2.43
N ILE A 80 -3.01 2.25 3.35
CA ILE A 80 -1.86 3.15 3.19
C ILE A 80 -1.05 2.73 1.96
N ALA A 81 -0.74 1.44 1.80
CA ALA A 81 0.02 0.91 0.66
C ALA A 81 -0.66 1.24 -0.67
N CYS A 82 -1.97 0.99 -0.80
CA CYS A 82 -2.70 1.29 -2.01
C CYS A 82 -2.64 2.78 -2.40
N LEU A 83 -2.75 3.67 -1.42
CA LEU A 83 -2.66 5.11 -1.64
C LEU A 83 -1.24 5.57 -1.99
N CYS A 84 -0.21 4.80 -1.65
CA CYS A 84 1.18 5.20 -1.76
C CYS A 84 2.04 4.40 -2.76
N HIS A 85 1.52 3.29 -3.30
CA HIS A 85 2.32 2.31 -4.05
C HIS A 85 2.98 2.85 -5.33
N ASP A 86 2.55 4.02 -5.83
CA ASP A 86 3.06 4.66 -7.05
C ASP A 86 3.53 6.11 -6.79
N LEU A 87 3.86 6.46 -5.54
CA LEU A 87 4.32 7.81 -5.19
C LEU A 87 5.54 8.24 -6.02
N ASP A 88 5.53 9.47 -6.55
CA ASP A 88 6.59 9.99 -7.44
C ASP A 88 6.81 9.17 -8.73
N HIS A 89 5.86 8.32 -9.15
CA HIS A 89 5.99 7.54 -10.38
C HIS A 89 6.16 8.44 -11.62
N ARG A 90 7.14 8.11 -12.47
CA ARG A 90 7.62 8.99 -13.58
C ARG A 90 7.09 8.62 -14.96
N GLY A 91 6.20 7.63 -15.04
CA GLY A 91 5.67 7.12 -16.30
C GLY A 91 6.60 6.12 -16.99
N THR A 92 7.62 5.63 -16.29
CA THR A 92 8.63 4.68 -16.78
C THR A 92 8.73 3.49 -15.85
N ASN A 93 9.04 2.31 -16.37
CA ASN A 93 9.11 1.06 -15.60
C ASN A 93 10.54 0.72 -15.14
N ASN A 94 10.67 -0.33 -14.33
CA ASN A 94 11.96 -0.82 -13.82
C ASN A 94 12.99 -1.11 -14.94
N SER A 95 12.57 -1.69 -16.07
CA SER A 95 13.47 -1.95 -17.20
C SER A 95 14.05 -0.66 -17.81
N PHE A 96 13.23 0.39 -17.91
CA PHE A 96 13.69 1.71 -18.34
C PHE A 96 14.71 2.28 -17.35
N GLN A 97 14.44 2.25 -16.04
CA GLN A 97 15.35 2.80 -15.02
C GLN A 97 16.75 2.19 -15.08
N ILE A 98 16.82 0.87 -15.28
CA ILE A 98 18.08 0.11 -15.43
C ILE A 98 18.80 0.51 -16.73
N LYS A 99 18.08 0.48 -17.86
CA LYS A 99 18.66 0.81 -19.19
C LYS A 99 19.14 2.26 -19.28
N ALA A 100 18.46 3.17 -18.61
CA ALA A 100 18.84 4.58 -18.54
C ALA A 100 19.93 4.86 -17.50
N SER A 101 20.39 3.85 -16.74
CA SER A 101 21.34 4.00 -15.63
C SER A 101 20.93 5.11 -14.66
N SER A 102 19.63 5.21 -14.40
CA SER A 102 19.06 6.26 -13.55
C SER A 102 19.66 6.21 -12.13
N PRO A 103 19.68 7.33 -11.40
CA PRO A 103 20.11 7.33 -9.99
C PRO A 103 19.32 6.33 -9.12
N LEU A 104 18.03 6.12 -9.43
CA LEU A 104 17.20 5.14 -8.71
C LEU A 104 17.68 3.71 -8.94
N ALA A 105 18.06 3.36 -10.18
CA ALA A 105 18.59 2.03 -10.49
C ALA A 105 19.98 1.77 -9.91
N GLN A 106 20.71 2.82 -9.51
CA GLN A 106 21.96 2.70 -8.76
C GLN A 106 21.72 2.49 -7.26
N LEU A 107 20.61 3.04 -6.73
CA LEU A 107 20.25 2.93 -5.32
C LEU A 107 19.59 1.59 -4.99
N TYR A 108 18.71 1.09 -5.87
CA TYR A 108 17.95 -0.13 -5.66
C TYR A 108 18.29 -1.20 -6.70
N SER A 109 18.56 -2.42 -6.24
CA SER A 109 18.98 -3.54 -7.08
C SER A 109 17.83 -4.39 -7.64
N THR A 110 16.67 -4.39 -6.98
CA THR A 110 15.44 -5.08 -7.39
C THR A 110 14.26 -4.13 -7.22
N SER A 111 13.16 -4.37 -7.95
CA SER A 111 11.89 -3.62 -7.81
C SER A 111 12.10 -2.13 -7.57
N THR A 112 12.91 -1.53 -8.46
CA THR A 112 13.55 -0.21 -8.25
C THR A 112 12.53 0.89 -7.96
N MET A 113 11.44 0.91 -8.72
CA MET A 113 10.38 1.89 -8.53
C MET A 113 9.58 1.60 -7.26
N GLU A 114 9.28 0.34 -6.97
CA GLU A 114 8.49 -0.03 -5.79
C GLU A 114 9.25 0.28 -4.47
N HIS A 115 10.56 0.08 -4.42
CA HIS A 115 11.38 0.54 -3.28
C HIS A 115 11.37 2.07 -3.16
N HIS A 116 11.46 2.79 -4.29
CA HIS A 116 11.34 4.25 -4.28
C HIS A 116 9.98 4.70 -3.75
N HIS A 117 8.89 4.05 -4.15
CA HIS A 117 7.53 4.33 -3.69
C HIS A 117 7.40 4.10 -2.17
N PHE A 118 7.98 3.01 -1.66
CA PHE A 118 8.03 2.74 -0.23
C PHE A 118 8.81 3.81 0.55
N ASP A 119 9.98 4.23 0.06
CA ASP A 119 10.77 5.28 0.70
C ASP A 119 10.04 6.63 0.71
N GLN A 120 9.35 6.99 -0.38
CA GLN A 120 8.46 8.17 -0.42
C GLN A 120 7.33 8.05 0.61
N SER A 121 6.75 6.86 0.77
CA SER A 121 5.71 6.58 1.76
C SER A 121 6.20 6.84 3.18
N LEU A 122 7.36 6.27 3.54
CA LEU A 122 7.98 6.47 4.85
C LEU A 122 8.36 7.92 5.10
N MET A 123 8.88 8.62 4.10
CA MET A 123 9.20 10.05 4.19
C MET A 123 7.96 10.87 4.56
N ILE A 124 6.83 10.65 3.89
CA ILE A 124 5.58 11.36 4.17
C ILE A 124 5.03 10.99 5.55
N LEU A 125 5.01 9.69 5.91
CA LEU A 125 4.55 9.22 7.22
C LEU A 125 5.35 9.80 8.38
N ASN A 126 6.64 10.10 8.17
CA ASN A 126 7.52 10.68 9.20
C ASN A 126 7.60 12.21 9.15
N SER A 127 7.00 12.86 8.15
CA SER A 127 7.03 14.32 8.02
C SER A 127 6.16 15.00 9.08
N THR A 128 6.64 16.14 9.61
CA THR A 128 5.90 16.94 10.59
C THR A 128 4.47 17.25 10.11
N GLY A 129 3.49 17.02 10.97
CA GLY A 129 2.07 17.22 10.65
C GLY A 129 1.40 16.14 9.81
N ASN A 130 2.12 15.09 9.39
CA ASN A 130 1.62 13.97 8.58
C ASN A 130 1.69 12.60 9.29
N LYS A 131 2.12 12.58 10.56
CA LYS A 131 2.37 11.36 11.34
C LYS A 131 1.07 10.68 11.80
N ILE A 132 0.34 10.08 10.86
CA ILE A 132 -0.93 9.37 11.14
C ILE A 132 -0.74 8.15 12.06
N LEU A 133 0.48 7.61 12.18
CA LEU A 133 0.82 6.48 13.06
C LEU A 133 1.44 6.91 14.40
N SER A 134 1.32 8.19 14.76
CA SER A 134 1.99 8.76 15.95
C SER A 134 1.56 8.17 17.29
N GLN A 135 0.36 7.58 17.37
CA GLN A 135 -0.19 6.96 18.58
C GLN A 135 0.04 5.45 18.64
N CYS A 136 0.57 4.84 17.57
CA CYS A 136 0.92 3.43 17.57
C CYS A 136 2.09 3.16 18.53
N THR A 137 2.04 2.00 19.19
CA THR A 137 3.20 1.43 19.88
C THR A 137 4.35 1.14 18.90
N PRO A 138 5.60 1.05 19.37
CA PRO A 138 6.73 0.67 18.52
C PRO A 138 6.51 -0.66 17.77
N GLU A 139 5.88 -1.64 18.43
CA GLU A 139 5.58 -2.95 17.87
C GLU A 139 4.53 -2.87 16.75
N GLU A 140 3.44 -2.12 16.96
CA GLU A 140 2.42 -1.86 15.94
C GLU A 140 3.00 -1.11 14.76
N PHE A 141 3.78 -0.05 15.01
CA PHE A 141 4.43 0.73 13.97
C PHE A 141 5.35 -0.16 13.11
N SER A 142 6.20 -0.98 13.77
CA SER A 142 7.08 -1.92 13.09
C SER A 142 6.30 -2.92 12.22
N ARG A 143 5.19 -3.47 12.76
CA ARG A 143 4.33 -4.40 12.01
C ARG A 143 3.65 -3.74 10.82
N ILE A 144 3.08 -2.54 11.01
CA ILE A 144 2.41 -1.77 9.94
C ILE A 144 3.41 -1.44 8.83
N VAL A 145 4.63 -0.99 9.18
CA VAL A 145 5.67 -0.67 8.20
C VAL A 145 6.14 -1.91 7.45
N ALA A 146 6.30 -3.04 8.12
CA ALA A 146 6.68 -4.30 7.46
C ALA A 146 5.62 -4.75 6.43
N VAL A 147 4.34 -4.65 6.77
CA VAL A 147 3.24 -4.99 5.86
C VAL A 147 3.14 -3.97 4.72
N LEU A 148 3.36 -2.69 5.01
CA LEU A 148 3.39 -1.61 4.02
C LEU A 148 4.49 -1.85 2.97
N GLU A 149 5.71 -2.18 3.40
CA GLU A 149 6.83 -2.52 2.52
C GLU A 149 6.48 -3.72 1.64
N GLU A 150 6.03 -4.81 2.25
CA GLU A 150 5.65 -6.04 1.55
C GLU A 150 4.56 -5.78 0.49
N ALA A 151 3.54 -4.99 0.85
CA ALA A 151 2.41 -4.68 -0.01
C ALA A 151 2.81 -3.80 -1.21
N ILE A 152 3.65 -2.78 -1.01
CA ILE A 152 4.15 -1.94 -2.10
C ILE A 152 5.07 -2.74 -3.00
N LEU A 153 6.01 -3.54 -2.47
CA LEU A 153 6.87 -4.38 -3.30
C LEU A 153 6.07 -5.41 -4.11
N ALA A 154 4.95 -5.91 -3.58
CA ALA A 154 4.08 -6.84 -4.29
C ALA A 154 3.43 -6.25 -5.56
N THR A 155 3.41 -4.92 -5.74
CA THR A 155 2.89 -4.31 -6.97
C THR A 155 3.85 -4.43 -8.16
N ASP A 156 5.10 -4.84 -7.94
CA ASP A 156 6.01 -5.24 -9.03
C ASP A 156 5.43 -6.48 -9.72
N LEU A 157 4.96 -6.30 -10.96
CA LEU A 157 4.37 -7.39 -11.74
C LEU A 157 5.34 -8.55 -11.94
N ALA A 158 6.65 -8.33 -11.96
CA ALA A 158 7.63 -9.42 -12.04
C ALA A 158 7.56 -10.34 -10.81
N LEU A 159 7.35 -9.77 -9.61
CA LEU A 159 7.15 -10.53 -8.38
C LEU A 159 5.80 -11.23 -8.36
N TYR A 160 4.73 -10.56 -8.82
CA TYR A 160 3.41 -11.18 -8.98
C TYR A 160 3.49 -12.41 -9.90
N PHE A 161 4.06 -12.30 -11.10
CA PHE A 161 4.17 -13.41 -12.05
C PHE A 161 5.00 -14.57 -11.50
N LYS A 162 6.03 -14.29 -10.69
CA LYS A 162 6.84 -15.29 -10.00
C LYS A 162 6.05 -16.03 -8.90
N LYS A 163 5.17 -15.34 -8.17
CA LYS A 163 4.46 -15.89 -7.00
C LYS A 163 3.08 -16.50 -7.33
N ARG A 164 2.34 -15.98 -8.32
CA ARG A 164 0.92 -16.33 -8.57
C ARG A 164 0.67 -17.81 -8.80
N GLY A 165 1.61 -18.53 -9.43
CA GLY A 165 1.47 -19.96 -9.70
C GLY A 165 1.44 -20.82 -8.43
N ASN A 166 2.24 -20.45 -7.42
CA ASN A 166 2.20 -21.10 -6.12
C ASN A 166 0.87 -20.82 -5.40
N PHE A 167 0.43 -19.55 -5.43
CA PHE A 167 -0.83 -19.16 -4.81
C PHE A 167 -2.05 -19.89 -5.40
N PHE A 168 -2.13 -19.99 -6.73
CA PHE A 168 -3.23 -20.73 -7.36
C PHE A 168 -3.22 -22.22 -7.04
N ARG A 169 -2.05 -22.85 -6.93
CA ARG A 169 -1.94 -24.24 -6.45
C ARG A 169 -2.38 -24.40 -5.00
N LEU A 170 -1.98 -23.45 -4.13
CA LEU A 170 -2.40 -23.42 -2.73
C LEU A 170 -3.93 -23.36 -2.61
N VAL A 171 -4.55 -22.40 -3.30
CA VAL A 171 -6.01 -22.24 -3.30
C VAL A 171 -6.70 -23.47 -3.89
N ALA A 172 -6.22 -24.00 -5.01
CA ALA A 172 -6.79 -25.20 -5.64
C ALA A 172 -6.68 -26.45 -4.76
N SER A 173 -5.63 -26.54 -3.94
CA SER A 173 -5.45 -27.67 -3.03
C SER A 173 -6.39 -27.62 -1.81
N ASN A 174 -6.95 -26.45 -1.51
CA ASN A 174 -7.72 -26.15 -0.30
C ASN A 174 -6.98 -26.48 1.02
N LYS A 175 -5.63 -26.49 0.97
CA LYS A 175 -4.75 -26.76 2.12
C LYS A 175 -4.06 -25.47 2.57
N PHE A 176 -4.85 -24.50 3.03
CA PHE A 176 -4.35 -23.23 3.56
C PHE A 176 -4.92 -22.97 4.95
N GLU A 177 -4.14 -22.26 5.77
CA GLU A 177 -4.59 -21.75 7.06
C GLU A 177 -4.34 -20.25 7.10
N TRP A 178 -5.34 -19.44 6.76
CA TRP A 178 -5.15 -17.99 6.67
C TRP A 178 -4.80 -17.28 7.98
N GLN A 179 -4.67 -17.99 9.10
CA GLN A 179 -4.13 -17.43 10.34
C GLN A 179 -2.60 -17.42 10.37
N LEU A 180 -1.95 -18.25 9.55
CA LEU A 180 -0.49 -18.31 9.46
C LEU A 180 0.05 -17.18 8.58
N GLU A 181 1.12 -16.56 9.05
CA GLU A 181 1.71 -15.38 8.42
C GLU A 181 2.12 -15.62 6.96
N GLU A 182 2.66 -16.78 6.64
CA GLU A 182 3.07 -17.13 5.27
C GLU A 182 1.88 -17.06 4.29
N TYR A 183 0.73 -17.62 4.67
CA TYR A 183 -0.46 -17.62 3.83
C TYR A 183 -1.11 -16.24 3.75
N ARG A 184 -1.11 -15.47 4.86
CA ARG A 184 -1.60 -14.09 4.85
C ARG A 184 -0.73 -13.18 3.99
N SER A 185 0.59 -13.31 4.08
CA SER A 185 1.55 -12.59 3.23
C SER A 185 1.27 -12.83 1.75
N GLN A 186 1.10 -14.10 1.34
CA GLN A 186 0.75 -14.43 -0.03
C GLN A 186 -0.60 -13.84 -0.45
N LEU A 187 -1.61 -13.91 0.42
CA LEU A 187 -2.93 -13.33 0.17
C LEU A 187 -2.85 -11.80 -0.02
N ARG A 188 -2.20 -11.08 0.90
CA ARG A 188 -2.00 -9.62 0.82
C ARG A 188 -1.29 -9.25 -0.48
N SER A 189 -0.20 -9.95 -0.81
CA SER A 189 0.54 -9.74 -2.06
C SER A 189 -0.36 -9.90 -3.30
N MET A 190 -1.22 -10.92 -3.33
CA MET A 190 -2.14 -11.13 -4.45
C MET A 190 -3.25 -10.08 -4.49
N MET A 191 -3.75 -9.63 -3.33
CA MET A 191 -4.76 -8.57 -3.22
C MET A 191 -4.24 -7.22 -3.74
N MET A 192 -2.94 -6.94 -3.60
CA MET A 192 -2.33 -5.70 -4.12
C MET A 192 -2.24 -5.67 -5.66
N THR A 193 -2.37 -6.82 -6.33
CA THR A 193 -2.34 -6.92 -7.81
C THR A 193 -3.71 -7.31 -8.41
N ALA A 194 -4.75 -7.43 -7.58
CA ALA A 194 -6.08 -7.93 -7.97
C ALA A 194 -6.94 -6.88 -8.68
#